data_AF-A0A7C2BNL2-F1
#
_entry.id   AF-A0A7C2BNL2-F1
#
_cell.length_a   1.000
_cell.length_b   1.000
_cell.length_c   1.000
_cell.angle_alpha   90.00
_cell.angle_beta   90.00
_cell.angle_gamma   90.00
#
_symmetry.space_group_name_H-M   'P 1'
#
loop_
_entity.id
_entity.type
_entity.pdbx_description
1 polymer ?
#
loop_
_entity_poly.entity_id
_entity_poly.type
_entity_poly.pdbx_seq_one_letter_code
_entity_poly.pdbx_strand_id
1 'polypeptide(L)'
;MTTGDRWEREGADLRERVATACRVLAMEGHADITQGHVSCRHPGTPYYWIKASGLGLDEVTADDVVLVDLDGNRIWGRGKPHSELPIHGEIYRARADVMAVVHTHPPYATAFAASDVPLRAVSHEGALFWPEVPRYTFTTDLVVTREQGEALARSLGSARACLMRNHGIVTVGSSVEEASLFALQLERAAKLQILAACLGPYTWTPDAETAEKAAHLHSPRQLERNWGYYVRKLKRWERALAPTAPA
;
A
#
# COMPACT_ATOMS: atom_id res chain seq x y z
N MET A 1 19.81 -17.42 -22.88
CA MET A 1 19.45 -16.27 -22.02
C MET A 1 19.92 -16.59 -20.63
N THR A 2 20.68 -15.71 -20.00
CA THR A 2 21.00 -15.88 -18.58
C THR A 2 19.73 -15.70 -17.75
N THR A 3 19.68 -16.22 -16.53
CA THR A 3 18.57 -15.97 -15.60
C THR A 3 18.39 -14.48 -15.31
N GLY A 4 19.45 -13.68 -15.42
CA GLY A 4 19.42 -12.21 -15.32
C GLY A 4 18.63 -11.54 -16.44
N ASP A 5 18.87 -11.91 -17.69
CA ASP A 5 18.20 -11.31 -18.88
C ASP A 5 16.68 -11.53 -18.87
N ARG A 6 16.23 -12.61 -18.24
CA ARG A 6 14.81 -12.94 -18.11
C ARG A 6 14.09 -11.92 -17.24
N TRP A 7 14.55 -11.74 -16.00
CA TRP A 7 13.86 -10.92 -15.01
C TRP A 7 13.89 -9.44 -15.36
N GLU A 8 14.96 -8.99 -15.98
CA GLU A 8 15.08 -7.62 -16.47
C GLU A 8 13.98 -7.30 -17.49
N ARG A 9 13.72 -8.21 -18.44
CA ARG A 9 12.68 -8.07 -19.47
C ARG A 9 11.26 -8.30 -18.94
N GLU A 10 11.02 -9.43 -18.27
CA GLU A 10 9.68 -9.79 -17.78
C GLU A 10 9.21 -8.88 -16.65
N GLY A 11 10.14 -8.30 -15.88
CA GLY A 11 9.85 -7.42 -14.75
C GLY A 11 9.72 -5.94 -15.07
N ALA A 12 10.09 -5.48 -16.27
CA ALA A 12 10.23 -4.05 -16.56
C ALA A 12 8.97 -3.23 -16.22
N ASP A 13 7.78 -3.67 -16.69
CA ASP A 13 6.51 -2.99 -16.39
C ASP A 13 6.16 -3.03 -14.90
N LEU A 14 6.32 -4.18 -14.26
CA LEU A 14 6.02 -4.36 -12.83
C LEU A 14 6.90 -3.48 -11.95
N ARG A 15 8.20 -3.40 -12.27
CA ARG A 15 9.15 -2.52 -11.57
C ARG A 15 8.78 -1.06 -11.73
N GLU A 16 8.43 -0.62 -12.94
CA GLU A 16 8.02 0.78 -13.16
C GLU A 16 6.72 1.12 -12.41
N ARG A 17 5.78 0.19 -12.35
CA ARG A 17 4.52 0.37 -11.59
C ARG A 17 4.77 0.49 -10.09
N VAL A 18 5.62 -0.37 -9.52
CA VAL A 18 6.05 -0.28 -8.11
C VAL A 18 6.74 1.05 -7.85
N ALA A 19 7.71 1.44 -8.69
CA ALA A 19 8.45 2.70 -8.54
C ALA A 19 7.53 3.93 -8.66
N THR A 20 6.61 3.93 -9.63
CA THR A 20 5.60 4.98 -9.78
C THR A 20 4.71 5.06 -8.54
N ALA A 21 4.31 3.92 -7.99
CA ALA A 21 3.46 3.88 -6.80
C ALA A 21 4.15 4.40 -5.54
N CYS A 22 5.41 4.04 -5.32
CA CYS A 22 6.22 4.64 -4.26
C CYS A 22 6.21 6.17 -4.35
N ARG A 23 6.51 6.72 -5.53
CA ARG A 23 6.56 8.18 -5.74
C ARG A 23 5.19 8.85 -5.61
N VAL A 24 4.12 8.22 -6.07
CA VAL A 24 2.74 8.71 -5.86
C VAL A 24 2.40 8.76 -4.37
N LEU A 25 2.68 7.69 -3.63
CA LEU A 25 2.43 7.63 -2.18
C LEU A 25 3.23 8.71 -1.45
N ALA A 26 4.51 8.90 -1.81
CA ALA A 26 5.34 9.95 -1.23
C ALA A 26 4.76 11.35 -1.46
N MET A 27 4.39 11.67 -2.70
CA MET A 27 3.75 12.95 -3.07
C MET A 27 2.45 13.22 -2.29
N GLU A 28 1.71 12.17 -1.92
CA GLU A 28 0.45 12.28 -1.17
C GLU A 28 0.63 12.17 0.36
N GLY A 29 1.87 12.21 0.85
CA GLY A 29 2.16 12.31 2.30
C GLY A 29 2.34 10.98 3.02
N HIS A 30 2.59 9.88 2.30
CA HIS A 30 2.94 8.58 2.90
C HIS A 30 4.46 8.38 3.07
N ALA A 31 5.28 9.35 2.68
CA ALA A 31 6.73 9.26 2.86
C ALA A 31 7.09 9.24 4.36
N ASP A 32 7.88 8.27 4.78
CA ASP A 32 8.45 8.17 6.11
C ASP A 32 9.95 7.85 6.00
N ILE A 33 10.76 8.88 5.81
CA ILE A 33 12.22 8.78 5.64
C ILE A 33 12.58 7.69 4.61
N THR A 34 13.10 6.53 5.03
CA THR A 34 13.45 5.38 4.16
C THR A 34 12.55 4.14 4.38
N GLN A 35 11.51 4.30 5.19
CA GLN A 35 10.52 3.29 5.53
C GLN A 35 9.41 3.22 4.49
N GLY A 36 8.53 2.24 4.68
CA GLY A 36 7.44 1.95 3.76
C GLY A 36 7.91 1.23 2.50
N HIS A 37 7.02 0.40 1.97
CA HIS A 37 7.33 -0.44 0.83
C HIS A 37 6.08 -0.88 0.09
N VAL A 38 6.21 -0.85 -1.23
CA VAL A 38 5.24 -1.33 -2.21
C VAL A 38 5.82 -2.57 -2.85
N SER A 39 5.00 -3.62 -2.98
CA SER A 39 5.35 -4.83 -3.69
C SER A 39 4.27 -5.26 -4.69
N CYS A 40 4.65 -6.06 -5.67
CA CYS A 40 3.71 -6.77 -6.53
C CYS A 40 4.19 -8.16 -6.92
N ARG A 41 3.26 -9.12 -6.95
CA ARG A 41 3.53 -10.50 -7.37
C ARG A 41 3.93 -10.54 -8.83
N HIS A 42 4.93 -11.36 -9.16
CA HIS A 42 5.23 -11.72 -10.54
C HIS A 42 4.26 -12.83 -11.00
N PRO A 43 3.43 -12.59 -12.04
CA PRO A 43 2.38 -13.53 -12.44
C PRO A 43 2.88 -14.95 -12.72
N GLY A 44 2.18 -15.96 -12.21
CA GLY A 44 2.49 -17.37 -12.46
C GLY A 44 3.77 -17.90 -11.80
N THR A 45 4.36 -17.16 -10.85
CA THR A 45 5.59 -17.57 -10.14
C THR A 45 5.45 -17.37 -8.62
N PRO A 46 6.28 -18.02 -7.79
CA PRO A 46 6.33 -17.76 -6.34
C PRO A 46 7.19 -16.52 -6.00
N TYR A 47 7.36 -15.57 -6.92
CA TYR A 47 8.21 -14.40 -6.73
C TYR A 47 7.39 -13.12 -6.71
N TYR A 48 7.93 -12.08 -6.07
CA TYR A 48 7.35 -10.75 -6.08
C TYR A 48 8.44 -9.67 -6.13
N TRP A 49 8.09 -8.57 -6.77
CA TRP A 49 8.90 -7.36 -6.87
C TRP A 49 8.62 -6.46 -5.67
N ILE A 50 9.65 -5.86 -5.09
CA ILE A 50 9.51 -4.93 -3.97
C ILE A 50 10.58 -3.86 -4.03
N LYS A 51 10.23 -2.63 -3.62
CA LYS A 51 11.20 -1.56 -3.37
C LYS A 51 12.36 -2.08 -2.48
N ALA A 52 13.60 -1.71 -2.80
CA ALA A 52 14.75 -2.00 -1.96
C ALA A 52 14.82 -1.10 -0.70
N SER A 53 15.45 -1.60 0.35
CA SER A 53 15.68 -0.84 1.59
C SER A 53 16.72 0.27 1.41
N GLY A 54 16.63 1.31 2.26
CA GLY A 54 17.61 2.41 2.31
C GLY A 54 17.26 3.64 1.47
N LEU A 55 16.17 3.60 0.69
CA LEU A 55 15.67 4.72 -0.10
C LEU A 55 14.33 5.21 0.46
N GLY A 56 14.05 6.51 0.35
CA GLY A 56 12.71 7.07 0.52
C GLY A 56 11.78 6.67 -0.62
N LEU A 57 10.47 6.76 -0.39
CA LEU A 57 9.46 6.42 -1.39
C LEU A 57 9.52 7.33 -2.63
N ASP A 58 9.95 8.58 -2.45
CA ASP A 58 10.13 9.59 -3.50
C ASP A 58 11.39 9.39 -4.35
N GLU A 59 12.37 8.62 -3.87
CA GLU A 59 13.63 8.35 -4.57
C GLU A 59 13.56 7.12 -5.50
N VAL A 60 12.53 6.29 -5.36
CA VAL A 60 12.47 4.96 -6.00
C VAL A 60 12.34 5.05 -7.51
N THR A 61 13.29 4.44 -8.22
CA THR A 61 13.22 4.14 -9.65
C THR A 61 12.98 2.65 -9.90
N ALA A 62 12.71 2.26 -11.15
CA ALA A 62 12.55 0.84 -11.50
C ALA A 62 13.80 -0.01 -11.17
N ASP A 63 14.99 0.57 -11.14
CA ASP A 63 16.24 -0.14 -10.85
C ASP A 63 16.43 -0.43 -9.35
N ASP A 64 15.67 0.26 -8.51
CA ASP A 64 15.61 0.07 -7.06
C ASP A 64 14.59 -0.98 -6.63
N VAL A 65 13.95 -1.65 -7.60
CA VAL A 65 12.94 -2.69 -7.34
C VAL A 65 13.58 -4.07 -7.53
N VAL A 66 13.64 -4.84 -6.44
CA VAL A 66 14.25 -6.18 -6.40
C VAL A 66 13.21 -7.27 -6.52
N LEU A 67 13.60 -8.42 -7.08
CA LEU A 67 12.80 -9.63 -7.10
C LEU A 67 13.20 -10.50 -5.91
N VAL A 68 12.21 -10.96 -5.14
CA VAL A 68 12.40 -11.87 -4.01
C VAL A 68 11.44 -13.05 -4.10
N ASP A 69 11.77 -14.16 -3.43
CA ASP A 69 10.83 -15.24 -3.17
C ASP A 69 9.94 -14.98 -1.94
N LEU A 70 8.98 -15.87 -1.71
CA LEU A 70 8.06 -15.76 -0.57
C LEU A 70 8.78 -15.80 0.79
N ASP A 71 9.94 -16.45 0.88
CA ASP A 71 10.75 -16.52 2.10
C ASP A 71 11.67 -15.28 2.26
N GLY A 72 11.66 -14.37 1.29
CA GLY A 72 12.39 -13.10 1.34
C GLY A 72 13.80 -13.15 0.75
N ASN A 73 14.19 -14.26 0.12
CA ASN A 73 15.49 -14.36 -0.52
C ASN A 73 15.51 -13.56 -1.81
N ARG A 74 16.55 -12.75 -2.02
CA ARG A 74 16.73 -11.97 -3.26
C ARG A 74 17.09 -12.88 -4.43
N ILE A 75 16.25 -12.86 -5.46
CA ILE A 75 16.42 -13.61 -6.70
C ILE A 75 17.09 -12.75 -7.78
N TRP A 76 16.76 -11.45 -7.85
CA TRP A 76 17.29 -10.52 -8.85
C TRP A 76 17.25 -9.07 -8.35
N GLY A 77 18.05 -8.19 -8.96
CA GLY A 77 18.05 -6.75 -8.72
C GLY A 77 19.17 -6.28 -7.78
N ARG A 78 19.33 -4.96 -7.68
CA ARG A 78 20.35 -4.30 -6.84
C ARG A 78 19.71 -3.82 -5.53
N GLY A 79 20.50 -3.75 -4.47
CA GLY A 79 20.03 -3.31 -3.16
C GLY A 79 19.59 -4.46 -2.25
N LYS A 80 19.39 -4.12 -0.97
CA LYS A 80 19.04 -5.08 0.09
C LYS A 80 17.51 -5.11 0.24
N PRO A 81 16.87 -6.28 0.29
CA PRO A 81 15.44 -6.35 0.63
C PRO A 81 15.15 -5.80 2.04
N HIS A 82 13.91 -5.36 2.28
CA HIS A 82 13.48 -4.87 3.59
C HIS A 82 13.48 -5.98 4.66
N SER A 83 13.55 -5.61 5.94
CA SER A 83 13.42 -6.57 7.05
C SER A 83 11.99 -7.09 7.21
N GLU A 84 10.99 -6.30 6.83
CA GLU A 84 9.56 -6.62 7.01
C GLU A 84 8.93 -7.36 5.82
N LEU A 85 9.74 -8.09 5.07
CA LEU A 85 9.28 -8.99 4.01
C LEU A 85 8.20 -10.00 4.46
N PRO A 86 8.18 -10.49 5.71
CA PRO A 86 7.10 -11.37 6.17
C PRO A 86 5.69 -10.77 6.03
N ILE A 87 5.52 -9.44 6.08
CA ILE A 87 4.25 -8.78 5.77
C ILE A 87 3.74 -9.21 4.40
N HIS A 88 4.60 -9.05 3.37
CA HIS A 88 4.23 -9.28 1.98
C HIS A 88 4.14 -10.77 1.67
N GLY A 89 5.17 -11.53 2.06
CA GLY A 89 5.27 -12.96 1.78
C GLY A 89 4.07 -13.74 2.34
N GLU A 90 3.70 -13.50 3.60
CA GLU A 90 2.60 -14.23 4.23
C GLU A 90 1.22 -13.81 3.73
N ILE A 91 1.02 -12.52 3.40
CA ILE A 91 -0.20 -12.07 2.71
C ILE A 91 -0.30 -12.75 1.34
N TYR A 92 0.78 -12.79 0.56
CA TYR A 92 0.78 -13.46 -0.74
C TYR A 92 0.58 -14.99 -0.63
N ARG A 93 1.05 -15.64 0.44
CA ARG A 93 0.75 -17.06 0.70
C ARG A 93 -0.73 -17.28 1.02
N ALA A 94 -1.31 -16.43 1.86
CA ALA A 94 -2.69 -16.55 2.32
C ALA A 94 -3.72 -16.16 1.26
N ARG A 95 -3.38 -15.22 0.35
CA ARG A 95 -4.31 -14.60 -0.61
C ARG A 95 -3.77 -14.65 -2.04
N ALA A 96 -4.24 -15.64 -2.81
CA ALA A 96 -3.88 -15.79 -4.21
C ALA A 96 -4.45 -14.68 -5.12
N ASP A 97 -5.54 -14.05 -4.71
CA ASP A 97 -6.17 -12.90 -5.39
C ASP A 97 -5.38 -11.60 -5.21
N VAL A 98 -4.52 -11.52 -4.19
CA VAL A 98 -3.67 -10.37 -3.94
C VAL A 98 -2.45 -10.41 -4.85
N MET A 99 -2.31 -9.35 -5.63
CA MET A 99 -1.23 -9.13 -6.59
C MET A 99 -0.34 -7.95 -6.23
N ALA A 100 -0.75 -7.11 -5.28
CA ALA A 100 0.08 -6.05 -4.72
C ALA A 100 -0.22 -5.81 -3.24
N VAL A 101 0.81 -5.42 -2.51
CA VAL A 101 0.76 -5.08 -1.09
C VAL A 101 1.49 -3.76 -0.86
N VAL A 102 0.87 -2.87 -0.10
CA VAL A 102 1.44 -1.58 0.31
C VAL A 102 1.48 -1.56 1.83
N HIS A 103 2.65 -1.27 2.40
CA HIS A 103 2.81 -0.94 3.82
C HIS A 103 3.46 0.43 3.94
N THR A 104 2.81 1.34 4.65
CA THR A 104 3.27 2.73 4.86
C THR A 104 2.78 3.26 6.20
N HIS A 105 3.25 4.44 6.59
CA HIS A 105 2.99 5.05 7.88
C HIS A 105 2.30 6.43 7.77
N PRO A 106 1.17 6.56 7.04
CA PRO A 106 0.57 7.87 6.83
C PRO A 106 -0.06 8.41 8.13
N PRO A 107 0.04 9.72 8.42
CA PRO A 107 -0.22 10.24 9.76
C PRO A 107 -1.61 9.95 10.33
N TYR A 108 -2.69 10.15 9.56
CA TYR A 108 -4.05 10.03 10.09
C TYR A 108 -4.45 8.58 10.30
N ALA A 109 -4.16 7.69 9.35
CA ALA A 109 -4.46 6.27 9.51
C ALA A 109 -3.56 5.62 10.57
N THR A 110 -2.32 6.08 10.74
CA THR A 110 -1.44 5.63 11.83
C THR A 110 -1.96 6.10 13.19
N ALA A 111 -2.43 7.34 13.32
CA ALA A 111 -3.11 7.82 14.52
C ALA A 111 -4.38 6.99 14.81
N PHE A 112 -5.12 6.62 13.77
CA PHE A 112 -6.30 5.76 13.88
C PHE A 112 -5.94 4.33 14.35
N ALA A 113 -4.83 3.79 13.85
CA ALA A 113 -4.28 2.50 14.25
C ALA A 113 -3.82 2.47 15.71
N ALA A 114 -3.43 3.62 16.27
CA ALA A 114 -3.12 3.78 17.69
C ALA A 114 -4.36 3.81 18.62
N SER A 115 -5.58 3.66 18.07
CA SER A 115 -6.84 3.66 18.82
C SER A 115 -7.69 2.41 18.55
N ASP A 116 -8.70 2.18 19.41
CA ASP A 116 -9.71 1.12 19.23
C ASP A 116 -10.98 1.59 18.51
N VAL A 117 -11.01 2.85 18.05
CA VAL A 117 -12.18 3.42 17.38
C VAL A 117 -12.36 2.76 16.01
N PRO A 118 -13.46 2.07 15.68
CA PRO A 118 -13.63 1.46 14.37
C PRO A 118 -13.72 2.53 13.26
N LEU A 119 -13.16 2.23 12.08
CA LEU A 119 -13.32 3.10 10.91
C LEU A 119 -14.77 3.01 10.46
N ARG A 120 -15.45 4.16 10.35
CA ARG A 120 -16.85 4.29 9.96
C ARG A 120 -16.96 4.95 8.60
N ALA A 121 -18.06 4.69 7.90
CA ALA A 121 -18.39 5.30 6.61
C ALA A 121 -18.91 6.75 6.78
N VAL A 122 -18.09 7.62 7.38
CA VAL A 122 -18.36 9.06 7.51
C VAL A 122 -18.25 9.78 6.16
N SER A 123 -17.58 9.16 5.19
CA SER A 123 -17.40 9.65 3.82
C SER A 123 -17.43 8.49 2.81
N HIS A 124 -17.40 8.81 1.52
CA HIS A 124 -17.27 7.80 0.46
C HIS A 124 -15.96 7.01 0.57
N GLU A 125 -14.87 7.66 0.97
CA GLU A 125 -13.58 7.00 1.24
C GLU A 125 -13.70 5.97 2.36
N GLY A 126 -14.44 6.27 3.44
CA GLY A 126 -14.70 5.31 4.51
C GLY A 126 -15.59 4.14 4.06
N ALA A 127 -16.57 4.41 3.20
CA ALA A 127 -17.46 3.36 2.66
C ALA A 127 -16.70 2.31 1.83
N LEU A 128 -15.59 2.68 1.18
CA LEU A 128 -14.71 1.75 0.47
C LEU A 128 -14.16 0.65 1.37
N PHE A 129 -14.22 0.74 2.70
CA PHE A 129 -13.67 -0.25 3.62
C PHE A 129 -14.73 -1.10 4.33
N TRP A 130 -15.96 -1.11 3.82
CA TRP A 130 -16.99 -2.04 4.26
C TRP A 130 -16.54 -3.51 4.17
N PRO A 131 -16.90 -4.39 5.14
CA PRO A 131 -17.65 -4.09 6.37
C PRO A 131 -16.81 -3.46 7.49
N GLU A 132 -15.51 -3.69 7.50
CA GLU A 132 -14.60 -3.11 8.48
C GLU A 132 -13.15 -3.07 7.98
N VAL A 133 -12.33 -2.22 8.60
CA VAL A 133 -10.86 -2.33 8.54
C VAL A 133 -10.38 -3.06 9.80
N PRO A 134 -9.95 -4.33 9.70
CA PRO A 134 -9.44 -5.07 10.84
C PRO A 134 -8.16 -4.44 11.40
N ARG A 135 -7.86 -4.79 12.66
CA ARG A 135 -6.64 -4.40 13.36
C ARG A 135 -5.73 -5.58 13.60
N TYR A 136 -4.45 -5.39 13.30
CA TYR A 136 -3.38 -6.27 13.74
C TYR A 136 -2.89 -5.83 15.12
N THR A 137 -2.94 -6.75 16.09
CA THR A 137 -2.61 -6.48 17.50
C THR A 137 -1.65 -7.50 18.10
N PHE A 138 -1.05 -8.39 17.29
CA PHE A 138 -0.15 -9.43 17.79
C PHE A 138 1.16 -8.84 18.35
N THR A 139 1.68 -7.79 17.70
CA THR A 139 2.77 -6.95 18.19
C THR A 139 2.57 -5.52 17.70
N THR A 140 3.18 -4.56 18.39
CA THR A 140 3.32 -3.16 17.92
C THR A 140 4.71 -2.88 17.35
N ASP A 141 5.60 -3.88 17.37
CA ASP A 141 6.96 -3.80 16.82
C ASP A 141 6.95 -4.07 15.29
N LEU A 142 8.13 -4.09 14.68
CA LEU A 142 8.36 -4.53 13.31
C LEU A 142 7.89 -5.98 13.09
N VAL A 143 7.38 -6.26 11.90
CA VAL A 143 6.95 -7.60 11.47
C VAL A 143 8.08 -8.28 10.70
N VAL A 144 9.02 -8.85 11.44
CA VAL A 144 10.29 -9.41 10.92
C VAL A 144 10.36 -10.94 10.99
N THR A 145 9.35 -11.60 11.57
CA THR A 145 9.25 -13.07 11.59
C THR A 145 8.06 -13.57 10.79
N ARG A 146 8.13 -14.84 10.34
CA ARG A 146 7.00 -15.50 9.65
C ARG A 146 5.76 -15.56 10.53
N GLU A 147 5.90 -15.88 11.81
CA GLU A 147 4.76 -15.93 12.75
C GLU A 147 4.04 -14.58 12.85
N GLN A 148 4.80 -13.48 12.92
CA GLN A 148 4.23 -12.12 12.94
C GLN A 148 3.51 -11.80 11.62
N GLY A 149 4.09 -12.18 10.48
CA GLY A 149 3.50 -12.00 9.15
C GLY A 149 2.23 -12.85 8.95
N GLU A 150 2.23 -14.09 9.40
CA GLU A 150 1.06 -14.97 9.37
C GLU A 150 -0.06 -14.42 10.25
N ALA A 151 0.28 -13.91 11.45
CA ALA A 151 -0.68 -13.24 12.32
C ALA A 151 -1.29 -12.00 11.64
N LEU A 152 -0.49 -11.22 10.92
CA LEU A 152 -0.98 -10.08 10.14
C LEU A 152 -1.88 -10.51 8.97
N ALA A 153 -1.50 -11.55 8.22
CA ALA A 153 -2.33 -12.10 7.16
C ALA A 153 -3.67 -12.63 7.70
N ARG A 154 -3.67 -13.27 8.88
CA ARG A 154 -4.90 -13.69 9.57
C ARG A 154 -5.76 -12.49 9.99
N SER A 155 -5.18 -11.45 10.58
CA SER A 155 -5.89 -10.22 10.94
C SER A 155 -6.50 -9.54 9.73
N LEU A 156 -5.77 -9.46 8.61
CA LEU A 156 -6.28 -8.91 7.35
C LEU A 156 -7.47 -9.70 6.81
N GLY A 157 -7.44 -11.04 6.92
CA GLY A 157 -8.51 -11.91 6.46
C GLY A 157 -8.85 -11.69 4.98
N SER A 158 -10.12 -11.41 4.69
CA SER A 158 -10.61 -11.06 3.34
C SER A 158 -10.61 -9.55 3.06
N ALA A 159 -10.26 -8.71 4.05
CA ALA A 159 -10.29 -7.26 3.90
C ALA A 159 -9.23 -6.75 2.91
N ARG A 160 -9.43 -5.51 2.46
CA ARG A 160 -8.51 -4.79 1.55
C ARG A 160 -7.47 -3.94 2.28
N ALA A 161 -7.64 -3.77 3.60
CA ALA A 161 -6.75 -2.98 4.44
C ALA A 161 -6.72 -3.54 5.85
N CYS A 162 -5.61 -3.31 6.56
CA CYS A 162 -5.46 -3.60 7.98
C CYS A 162 -4.70 -2.46 8.66
N LEU A 163 -5.19 -2.03 9.81
CA LEU A 163 -4.50 -1.08 10.69
C LEU A 163 -3.54 -1.87 11.59
N MET A 164 -2.26 -1.51 11.60
CA MET A 164 -1.26 -2.12 12.47
C MET A 164 -1.10 -1.29 13.72
N ARG A 165 -1.51 -1.83 14.87
CA ARG A 165 -1.61 -1.08 16.13
C ARG A 165 -0.28 -0.41 16.49
N ASN A 166 -0.33 0.92 16.69
CA ASN A 166 0.83 1.78 17.00
C ASN A 166 1.98 1.72 15.99
N HIS A 167 1.74 1.24 14.77
CA HIS A 167 2.76 1.05 13.76
C HIS A 167 2.39 1.81 12.48
N GLY A 168 1.40 1.34 11.71
CA GLY A 168 1.09 1.88 10.39
C GLY A 168 -0.09 1.18 9.74
N ILE A 169 -0.07 1.05 8.41
CA ILE A 169 -1.14 0.39 7.66
C ILE A 169 -0.60 -0.67 6.70
N VAL A 170 -1.45 -1.62 6.36
CA VAL A 170 -1.28 -2.47 5.18
C VAL A 170 -2.51 -2.37 4.29
N THR A 171 -2.33 -2.24 2.98
CA THR A 171 -3.40 -2.37 2.00
C THR A 171 -3.02 -3.37 0.91
N VAL A 172 -4.02 -4.02 0.34
CA VAL A 172 -3.85 -5.08 -0.66
C VAL A 172 -4.78 -4.88 -1.84
N GLY A 173 -4.36 -5.33 -3.02
CA GLY A 173 -5.18 -5.26 -4.23
C GLY A 173 -4.76 -6.27 -5.29
N SER A 174 -5.61 -6.41 -6.30
CA SER A 174 -5.39 -7.16 -7.54
C SER A 174 -4.40 -6.46 -8.50
N SER A 175 -3.96 -5.25 -8.17
CA SER A 175 -2.93 -4.50 -8.88
C SER A 175 -2.22 -3.49 -7.96
N VAL A 176 -1.05 -3.01 -8.37
CA VAL A 176 -0.27 -1.98 -7.65
C VAL A 176 -1.09 -0.71 -7.46
N GLU A 177 -1.81 -0.32 -8.50
CA GLU A 177 -2.67 0.86 -8.55
C GLU A 177 -3.80 0.73 -7.54
N GLU A 178 -4.44 -0.43 -7.48
CA GLU A 178 -5.53 -0.70 -6.54
C GLU A 178 -5.06 -0.60 -5.08
N ALA A 179 -4.00 -1.34 -4.74
CA ALA A 179 -3.45 -1.35 -3.38
C ALA A 179 -3.02 0.06 -2.94
N SER A 180 -2.39 0.81 -3.85
CA SER A 180 -1.96 2.19 -3.60
C SER A 180 -3.15 3.14 -3.43
N LEU A 181 -4.18 3.04 -4.26
CA LEU A 181 -5.40 3.83 -4.10
C LEU A 181 -6.09 3.53 -2.77
N PHE A 182 -6.13 2.28 -2.33
CA PHE A 182 -6.66 1.95 -1.00
C PHE A 182 -5.83 2.58 0.13
N ALA A 183 -4.50 2.65 0.03
CA ALA A 183 -3.69 3.34 1.03
C ALA A 183 -4.06 4.84 1.10
N LEU A 184 -4.15 5.50 -0.05
CA LEU A 184 -4.53 6.92 -0.15
C LEU A 184 -5.95 7.19 0.38
N GLN A 185 -6.90 6.30 0.09
CA GLN A 185 -8.29 6.45 0.53
C GLN A 185 -8.45 6.14 2.02
N LEU A 186 -7.67 5.19 2.56
CA LEU A 186 -7.67 4.90 4.00
C LEU A 186 -7.18 6.11 4.80
N GLU A 187 -6.11 6.76 4.34
CA GLU A 187 -5.61 7.98 4.96
C GLU A 187 -6.66 9.10 4.97
N ARG A 188 -7.35 9.30 3.85
CA ARG A 188 -8.44 10.29 3.75
C ARG A 188 -9.63 9.94 4.63
N ALA A 189 -10.03 8.68 4.67
CA ALA A 189 -11.12 8.20 5.52
C ALA A 189 -10.82 8.44 7.01
N ALA A 190 -9.61 8.06 7.45
CA ALA A 190 -9.14 8.29 8.82
C ALA A 190 -9.11 9.78 9.16
N LYS A 191 -8.56 10.61 8.27
CA LYS A 191 -8.53 12.08 8.44
C LYS A 191 -9.93 12.65 8.64
N LEU A 192 -10.87 12.30 7.76
CA LEU A 192 -12.23 12.84 7.83
C LEU A 192 -12.95 12.40 9.10
N GLN A 193 -12.79 11.16 9.55
CA GLN A 193 -13.41 10.69 10.78
C GLN A 193 -12.81 11.36 12.02
N ILE A 194 -11.49 11.57 12.06
CA ILE A 194 -10.83 12.32 13.14
C ILE A 194 -11.36 13.75 13.19
N LEU A 195 -11.42 14.44 12.05
CA LEU A 195 -11.94 15.80 11.97
C LEU A 195 -13.42 15.88 12.38
N ALA A 196 -14.25 14.91 11.96
CA ALA A 196 -15.64 14.84 12.37
C ALA A 196 -15.78 14.68 13.89
N ALA A 197 -14.95 13.82 14.51
CA ALA A 197 -14.95 13.64 15.96
C ALA A 197 -14.54 14.90 16.73
N CYS A 198 -13.62 15.71 16.18
CA CYS A 198 -13.24 17.00 16.78
C CYS A 198 -14.38 18.04 16.79
N LEU A 199 -15.39 17.90 15.91
CA LEU A 199 -16.56 18.78 15.88
C LEU A 199 -17.63 18.39 16.91
N GLY A 200 -17.53 17.21 17.50
CA GLY A 200 -18.50 16.65 18.44
C GLY A 200 -19.13 15.34 17.95
N PRO A 201 -20.33 14.99 18.42
CA PRO A 201 -21.05 13.82 17.93
C PRO A 201 -21.23 13.85 16.40
N TYR A 202 -20.91 12.74 15.72
CA TYR A 202 -20.99 12.61 14.27
C TYR A 202 -21.80 11.38 13.85
N THR A 203 -22.25 11.37 12.59
CA THR A 203 -22.98 10.26 11.97
C THR A 203 -22.15 9.58 10.89
N TRP A 204 -22.58 8.40 10.45
CA TRP A 204 -22.02 7.69 9.31
C TRP A 204 -23.13 7.05 8.49
N THR A 205 -22.80 6.67 7.26
CA THR A 205 -23.74 5.97 6.37
C THR A 205 -24.15 4.64 7.03
N PRO A 206 -25.45 4.29 7.10
CA PRO A 206 -25.89 2.99 7.61
C PRO A 206 -25.29 1.81 6.83
N ASP A 207 -25.15 0.67 7.47
CA ASP A 207 -24.47 -0.52 6.96
C ASP A 207 -24.98 -0.98 5.58
N ALA A 208 -26.31 -1.06 5.39
CA ALA A 208 -26.91 -1.46 4.11
C ALA A 208 -26.55 -0.50 2.97
N GLU A 209 -26.68 0.82 3.21
CA GLU A 209 -26.33 1.84 2.22
C GLU A 209 -24.80 1.91 2.01
N THR A 210 -23.99 1.61 3.03
CA THR A 210 -22.54 1.54 2.91
C THR A 210 -22.12 0.39 2.00
N ALA A 211 -22.73 -0.79 2.13
CA ALA A 211 -22.48 -1.93 1.26
C ALA A 211 -22.79 -1.60 -0.21
N GLU A 212 -23.92 -0.93 -0.47
CA GLU A 212 -24.30 -0.47 -1.81
C GLU A 212 -23.32 0.58 -2.36
N LYS A 213 -22.93 1.57 -1.54
CA LYS A 213 -21.91 2.56 -1.93
C LYS A 213 -20.58 1.90 -2.28
N ALA A 214 -20.10 0.97 -1.45
CA ALA A 214 -18.84 0.27 -1.66
C ALA A 214 -18.80 -0.45 -3.01
N ALA A 215 -19.92 -1.06 -3.43
CA ALA A 215 -20.03 -1.74 -4.73
C ALA A 215 -19.92 -0.79 -5.94
N HIS A 216 -20.31 0.48 -5.80
CA HIS A 216 -20.29 1.46 -6.90
C HIS A 216 -19.03 2.33 -6.93
N LEU A 217 -18.41 2.57 -5.77
CA LEU A 217 -17.25 3.45 -5.63
C LEU A 217 -15.98 2.85 -6.23
N HIS A 218 -15.94 1.53 -6.41
CA HIS A 218 -14.74 0.78 -6.80
C HIS A 218 -14.94 -0.05 -8.07
N SER A 219 -15.15 0.63 -9.20
CA SER A 219 -15.19 -0.03 -10.53
C SER A 219 -13.82 0.05 -11.22
N PRO A 220 -13.48 -0.90 -12.13
CA PRO A 220 -12.23 -0.86 -12.89
C PRO A 220 -11.99 0.46 -13.63
N ARG A 221 -13.07 1.03 -14.21
CA ARG A 221 -13.01 2.32 -14.90
C ARG A 221 -12.71 3.48 -13.95
N GLN A 222 -13.26 3.45 -12.74
CA GLN A 222 -12.99 4.46 -11.72
C GLN A 222 -11.54 4.37 -11.22
N LEU A 223 -11.05 3.15 -11.01
CA LEU A 223 -9.68 2.87 -10.63
C LEU A 223 -8.69 3.44 -11.66
N GLU A 224 -8.88 3.12 -12.94
CA GLU A 224 -8.03 3.62 -14.02
C GLU A 224 -8.01 5.15 -14.07
N ARG A 225 -9.19 5.78 -13.98
CA ARG A 225 -9.31 7.25 -13.98
C ARG A 225 -8.61 7.90 -12.78
N ASN A 226 -8.81 7.34 -11.59
CA ASN A 226 -8.23 7.86 -10.34
C ASN A 226 -6.72 7.69 -10.34
N TRP A 227 -6.22 6.52 -10.73
CA TRP A 227 -4.79 6.29 -10.83
C TRP A 227 -4.15 7.20 -11.88
N GLY A 228 -4.76 7.31 -13.07
CA GLY A 228 -4.29 8.20 -14.12
C GLY A 228 -4.22 9.66 -13.67
N TYR A 229 -5.12 10.11 -12.78
CA TYR A 229 -5.01 11.43 -12.16
C TYR A 229 -3.73 11.58 -11.33
N TYR A 230 -3.42 10.62 -10.44
CA TYR A 230 -2.22 10.67 -9.61
C TYR A 230 -0.94 10.60 -10.44
N VAL A 231 -0.89 9.77 -11.48
CA VAL A 231 0.26 9.72 -12.40
C VAL A 231 0.47 11.07 -13.09
N ARG A 232 -0.61 11.72 -13.58
CA ARG A 232 -0.50 13.08 -14.16
C ARG A 232 -0.10 14.12 -13.12
N LYS A 233 -0.51 13.98 -11.86
CA LYS A 233 -0.14 14.86 -10.75
C LYS A 233 1.34 14.68 -10.38
N LEU A 234 1.81 13.44 -10.28
CA LEU A 234 3.21 13.10 -10.04
C LEU A 234 4.12 13.76 -11.09
N LYS A 235 3.79 13.63 -12.38
CA LYS A 235 4.55 14.29 -13.46
C LYS A 235 4.65 15.82 -13.31
N ARG A 236 3.65 16.48 -12.71
CA ARG A 236 3.72 17.92 -12.43
C ARG A 236 4.57 18.21 -11.19
N TRP A 237 4.45 17.36 -10.16
CA TRP A 237 5.21 17.46 -8.92
C TRP A 237 6.71 17.27 -9.17
N GLU A 238 7.12 16.22 -9.88
CA GLU A 238 8.52 15.96 -10.24
C GLU A 238 9.13 17.08 -11.09
N ARG A 239 8.36 17.62 -12.05
CA ARG A 239 8.80 18.79 -12.84
C ARG A 239 9.02 20.04 -11.99
N ALA A 240 8.25 20.22 -10.91
CA ALA A 240 8.41 21.36 -10.01
C ALA A 240 9.62 21.19 -9.07
N LEU A 241 10.05 19.95 -8.82
CA LEU A 241 11.24 19.63 -8.02
C LEU A 241 12.54 19.61 -8.85
N ALA A 242 12.45 19.42 -10.16
CA ALA A 242 13.61 19.42 -11.04
C ALA A 242 14.37 20.76 -10.92
N PRO A 243 15.70 20.74 -10.73
CA PRO A 243 16.48 21.96 -10.65
C PRO A 243 16.29 22.78 -11.93
N THR A 244 16.00 24.07 -11.80
CA THR A 244 16.00 24.98 -12.94
C THR A 244 17.39 24.96 -13.55
N ALA A 245 17.51 24.60 -14.83
CA ALA A 245 18.78 24.66 -15.54
C ALA A 245 19.39 26.07 -15.35
N PRO A 246 20.69 26.19 -15.01
CA PRO A 246 21.32 27.49 -14.93
C PRO A 246 21.19 28.19 -16.28
N ALA A 247 20.78 29.46 -16.24
CA ALA A 247 20.64 30.34 -17.40
C ALA A 247 21.99 30.62 -18.08
#